data_AF-A0A961RXE3-F1
#
_entry.id   AF-A0A961RXE3-F1
#
_cell.length_a   1.000
_cell.length_b   1.000
_cell.length_c   1.000
_cell.angle_alpha   90.00
_cell.angle_beta   90.00
_cell.angle_gamma   90.00
#
_symmetry.space_group_name_H-M   'P 1'
#
loop_
_entity.id
_entity.type
_entity.pdbx_description
1 polymer ?
#
loop_
_entity_poly.entity_id
_entity_poly.type
_entity_poly.pdbx_seq_one_letter_code
_entity_poly.pdbx_strand_id
1 'polypeptide(L)'
;ALLAEHRLVDGPSNGAGDLFSGLFLARILSGAGGEKALASTTSSVFEIMARSARAGFGEVVLAGEWSSLLQPSAMVTMRRVAIPAAVPLPASGSR
;
A
#
# COMPACT_ATOMS: atom_id res chain seq x y z
N ALA A 1 -1.32 -8.26 -13.61
CA ALA A 1 -1.43 -7.23 -12.56
C ALA A 1 -0.04 -6.71 -12.18
N LEU A 2 0.02 -5.55 -11.53
CA LEU A 2 1.22 -5.04 -10.86
C LEU A 2 1.15 -5.39 -9.37
N LEU A 3 2.29 -5.72 -8.79
CA LEU A 3 2.51 -5.95 -7.36
C LEU A 3 3.66 -5.06 -6.89
N ALA A 4 3.45 -4.38 -5.76
CA ALA A 4 4.48 -3.62 -5.07
C ALA A 4 4.77 -4.29 -3.73
N GLU A 5 6.01 -4.65 -3.48
CA GLU A 5 6.44 -5.36 -2.28
C GLU A 5 7.41 -4.49 -1.47
N HIS A 6 7.28 -4.54 -0.16
CA HIS A 6 8.22 -3.96 0.80
C HIS A 6 8.68 -5.05 1.78
N ARG A 7 9.71 -4.75 2.59
CA ARG A 7 10.16 -5.66 3.64
C ARG A 7 9.06 -5.90 4.67
N LEU A 8 9.04 -7.09 5.27
CA LEU A 8 8.15 -7.37 6.40
C LEU A 8 8.45 -6.39 7.54
N VAL A 9 7.38 -5.87 8.16
CA VAL A 9 7.44 -5.07 9.37
C VAL A 9 6.58 -5.77 10.41
N ASP A 10 7.18 -6.13 11.53
CA ASP A 10 6.44 -6.57 12.71
C ASP A 10 5.95 -5.32 13.45
N GLY A 11 4.64 -5.20 13.68
CA GLY A 11 4.05 -4.02 14.35
C GLY A 11 2.72 -3.54 13.75
N PRO A 12 2.35 -2.26 13.93
CA PRO A 12 1.01 -1.73 13.70
C PRO A 12 0.54 -1.92 12.27
N SER A 13 -0.58 -2.64 12.15
CA SER A 13 -1.29 -2.87 10.89
C SER A 13 -2.55 -1.99 10.76
N ASN A 14 -3.05 -1.43 11.86
CA ASN A 14 -4.31 -0.68 11.86
C ASN A 14 -4.14 0.64 11.12
N GLY A 15 -5.08 0.93 10.21
CA GLY A 15 -5.11 2.15 9.39
C GLY A 15 -4.17 2.13 8.17
N ALA A 16 -3.36 1.09 7.96
CA ALA A 16 -2.49 0.99 6.79
C ALA A 16 -3.27 0.96 5.46
N GLY A 17 -4.42 0.27 5.44
CA GLY A 17 -5.29 0.21 4.26
C GLY A 17 -5.93 1.55 3.92
N ASP A 18 -6.38 2.31 4.92
CA ASP A 18 -6.96 3.64 4.73
C ASP A 18 -5.91 4.64 4.25
N LEU A 19 -4.73 4.62 4.88
CA LEU A 19 -3.59 5.43 4.47
C LEU A 19 -3.18 5.10 3.02
N PHE A 20 -3.08 3.82 2.68
CA PHE A 20 -2.77 3.39 1.31
C PHE A 20 -3.81 3.91 0.32
N SER A 21 -5.09 3.70 0.60
CA SER A 21 -6.18 4.05 -0.31
C SER A 21 -6.26 5.56 -0.55
N GLY A 22 -6.20 6.35 0.52
CA GLY A 22 -6.22 7.82 0.43
C GLY A 22 -5.01 8.37 -0.32
N LEU A 23 -3.81 7.88 0.00
CA LEU A 23 -2.58 8.40 -0.60
C LEU A 23 -2.41 7.94 -2.05
N PHE A 24 -2.79 6.71 -2.38
CA PHE A 24 -2.83 6.22 -3.77
C PHE A 24 -3.78 7.07 -4.60
N LEU A 25 -5.01 7.27 -4.14
CA LEU A 25 -5.99 8.10 -4.83
C LEU A 25 -5.49 9.53 -5.01
N ALA A 26 -4.95 10.16 -3.96
CA ALA A 26 -4.41 11.52 -4.04
C ALA A 26 -3.32 11.64 -5.11
N ARG A 27 -2.45 10.63 -5.26
CA ARG A 27 -1.39 10.63 -6.27
C ARG A 27 -1.92 10.43 -7.69
N ILE A 28 -2.92 9.56 -7.86
CA ILE A 28 -3.61 9.40 -9.15
C ILE A 28 -4.28 10.71 -9.56
N LEU A 29 -5.01 11.36 -8.65
CA LEU A 29 -5.64 12.66 -8.89
C LEU A 29 -4.64 13.78 -9.17
N SER A 30 -3.42 13.66 -8.63
CA SER A 30 -2.30 14.56 -8.91
C SER A 30 -1.57 14.24 -10.23
N GLY A 31 -2.08 13.30 -11.04
CA GLY A 31 -1.53 12.96 -12.36
C GLY A 31 -0.38 11.96 -12.35
N ALA A 32 -0.10 11.28 -11.25
CA ALA A 32 0.90 10.22 -11.24
C ALA A 32 0.42 8.99 -12.04
N GLY A 33 1.29 8.40 -12.86
CA GLY A 33 1.01 7.13 -13.53
C GLY A 33 0.83 5.99 -12.51
N GLY A 34 -0.03 5.02 -12.83
CA GLY A 34 -0.44 3.96 -11.88
C GLY A 34 0.72 3.19 -11.23
N GLU A 35 1.75 2.83 -11.99
CA GLU A 35 2.93 2.13 -11.46
C GLU A 35 3.72 3.01 -10.48
N LYS A 36 3.93 4.29 -10.81
CA LYS A 36 4.61 5.27 -9.94
C LYS A 36 3.78 5.58 -8.68
N ALA A 37 2.47 5.73 -8.82
CA ALA A 37 1.57 5.94 -7.71
C ALA A 37 1.60 4.74 -6.76
N LEU A 38 1.53 3.52 -7.29
CA LEU A 38 1.59 2.28 -6.52
C LEU A 38 2.92 2.15 -5.76
N ALA A 39 4.06 2.35 -6.45
CA ALA A 39 5.38 2.27 -5.84
C ALA A 39 5.56 3.29 -4.71
N SER A 40 5.26 4.56 -4.98
CA SER A 40 5.41 5.62 -3.98
C SER A 40 4.45 5.46 -2.80
N THR A 41 3.22 4.97 -3.00
CA THR A 41 2.27 4.76 -1.89
C THR A 41 2.69 3.64 -0.98
N THR A 42 3.14 2.55 -1.58
CA THR A 42 3.72 1.43 -0.84
C THR A 42 4.93 1.89 -0.01
N SER A 43 5.79 2.73 -0.59
CA SER A 43 6.97 3.28 0.10
C SER A 43 6.60 4.15 1.31
N SER A 44 5.65 5.09 1.14
CA SER A 44 5.15 5.93 2.23
C SER A 44 4.52 5.12 3.37
N VAL A 45 3.63 4.18 3.02
CA VAL A 45 2.93 3.34 4.01
C VAL A 45 3.93 2.50 4.80
N PHE A 46 4.91 1.91 4.11
CA PHE A 46 5.99 1.16 4.78
C PHE A 46 6.80 2.02 5.76
N GLU A 47 7.23 3.22 5.36
CA GLU A 47 8.01 4.10 6.24
C GLU A 47 7.23 4.46 7.51
N ILE A 48 5.96 4.84 7.34
CA ILE A 48 5.08 5.24 8.45
C ILE A 48 4.80 4.05 9.36
N MET A 49 4.39 2.90 8.82
CA MET A 49 4.17 1.68 9.60
C MET A 49 5.42 1.28 10.37
N ALA A 50 6.59 1.27 9.72
CA ALA A 50 7.84 0.89 10.37
C ALA A 50 8.24 1.85 11.50
N ARG A 51 7.91 3.15 11.38
CA ARG A 51 8.16 4.14 12.43
C ARG A 51 7.18 4.00 13.58
N SER A 52 5.89 3.81 13.29
CA SER A 52 4.87 3.54 14.30
C SER A 52 5.18 2.25 15.07
N ALA A 53 5.66 1.21 14.38
CA ALA A 53 6.14 -0.05 14.97
C ALA A 53 7.26 0.17 15.97
N ARG A 54 8.31 0.88 15.55
CA ARG A 54 9.47 1.18 16.41
C ARG A 54 9.11 1.98 17.64
N ALA A 55 8.06 2.82 17.55
CA ALA A 55 7.56 3.60 18.66
C ALA A 55 6.55 2.84 19.55
N GLY A 56 6.24 1.57 19.24
CA GLY A 56 5.35 0.73 20.02
C GLY A 56 3.85 1.06 19.89
N PHE A 57 3.47 1.84 18.87
CA PHE A 57 2.07 2.15 18.60
C PHE A 57 1.37 0.96 17.94
N GLY A 58 0.08 0.76 18.25
CA GLY A 58 -0.78 -0.24 17.61
C GLY A 58 -1.48 0.25 16.33
N GLU A 59 -1.28 1.52 15.97
CA GLU A 59 -1.89 2.20 14.82
C GLU A 59 -0.84 2.97 14.03
N VAL A 60 -1.12 3.24 12.75
CA VAL A 60 -0.29 4.17 11.96
C VAL A 60 -0.39 5.59 12.51
N VAL A 61 0.76 6.20 12.80
CA VAL A 61 0.86 7.56 13.35
C VAL A 61 1.38 8.49 12.26
N LEU A 62 0.56 9.48 11.87
CA LEU A 62 0.90 10.45 10.81
C LEU A 62 1.61 11.70 11.35
N ALA A 63 1.49 11.95 12.65
CA ALA A 63 2.08 13.13 13.28
C ALA A 63 3.61 13.12 13.11
N GLY A 64 4.13 14.11 12.39
CA GLY A 64 5.57 14.23 12.11
C GLY A 64 6.05 13.50 10.86
N GLU A 65 5.18 12.77 10.15
CA GLU A 65 5.56 11.92 9.01
C GLU A 65 5.44 12.61 7.64
N TRP A 66 5.61 13.94 7.61
CA TRP A 66 5.48 14.75 6.40
C TRP A 66 6.44 14.33 5.28
N SER A 67 7.68 14.00 5.61
CA SER A 67 8.67 13.55 4.63
C SER A 67 8.25 12.22 4.00
N SER A 68 7.80 11.27 4.81
CA SER A 68 7.32 9.97 4.37
C SER A 68 6.10 10.08 3.44
N LEU A 69 5.26 11.10 3.63
CA LEU A 69 4.10 11.36 2.76
C LEU A 69 4.49 12.01 1.42
N LEU A 70 5.39 13.00 1.44
CA LEU A 70 5.72 13.82 0.28
C LEU A 70 6.82 13.22 -0.59
N GLN A 71 7.88 12.70 0.03
CA GLN A 71 9.10 12.22 -0.62
C GLN A 71 9.54 10.89 0.01
N PRO A 72 8.73 9.82 -0.12
CA PRO A 72 9.08 8.52 0.44
C PRO A 72 10.33 7.96 -0.25
N SER A 73 11.21 7.36 0.56
CA SER A 73 12.56 6.94 0.15
C SER A 73 12.78 5.43 0.25
N ALA A 74 11.90 4.72 0.95
CA ALA A 74 12.02 3.28 1.12
C ALA A 74 11.96 2.54 -0.21
N MET A 75 12.89 1.61 -0.39
CA MET A 75 12.94 0.75 -1.55
C MET A 75 11.71 -0.16 -1.59
N VAL A 76 11.02 -0.14 -2.72
CA VAL A 76 9.87 -0.99 -3.05
C VAL A 76 10.19 -1.77 -4.31
N THR A 77 9.88 -3.06 -4.32
CA THR A 77 10.08 -3.92 -5.48
C THR A 77 8.79 -4.00 -6.29
N MET A 78 8.86 -3.59 -7.56
CA MET A 78 7.74 -3.69 -8.49
C MET A 78 7.83 -4.97 -9.31
N ARG A 79 6.73 -5.72 -9.38
CA ARG A 79 6.65 -6.98 -10.13
C ARG A 79 5.38 -7.04 -10.95
N ARG A 80 5.49 -7.67 -12.12
CA ARG A 80 4.32 -8.11 -12.89
C ARG A 80 3.95 -9.51 -12.42
N VAL A 81 2.69 -9.70 -12.06
CA VAL A 81 2.15 -10.98 -11.63
C VAL A 81 1.02 -11.42 -12.57
N ALA A 82 1.02 -12.71 -12.88
CA ALA A 82 -0.08 -13.33 -13.59
C ALA A 82 -1.30 -13.37 -12.67
N ILE A 83 -2.46 -12.93 -13.19
CA ILE A 83 -3.73 -13.15 -12.50
C ILE A 83 -4.24 -14.49 -13.01
N PRO A 84 -4.49 -15.49 -12.15
CA PRO A 84 -5.15 -16.71 -12.57
C PRO A 84 -6.46 -16.35 -13.27
N ALA A 85 -6.77 -17.02 -14.38
CA ALA A 85 -8.07 -16.86 -15.02
C ALA A 85 -9.15 -17.14 -13.97
N ALA A 86 -10.13 -16.24 -13.85
CA ALA A 86 -11.22 -16.41 -12.92
C ALA A 86 -11.86 -17.78 -13.17
N VAL A 87 -11.91 -18.63 -12.14
CA VAL A 87 -12.72 -19.85 -12.17
C VAL A 87 -14.16 -19.38 -12.36
N PRO A 88 -14.87 -19.77 -13.44
CA PRO A 88 -16.25 -19.39 -13.63
C PRO A 88 -17.05 -19.80 -12.40
N LEU A 89 -17.82 -18.86 -11.83
CA LEU A 89 -18.75 -19.19 -10.77
C LEU A 89 -19.71 -20.27 -11.31
N PRO A 90 -19.92 -21.39 -10.59
CA PRO A 90 -20.88 -22.38 -11.02
C PRO A 90 -22.23 -21.69 -11.17
N ALA A 91 -22.88 -21.87 -12.33
CA ALA A 91 -24.22 -21.37 -12.55
C ALA A 91 -25.08 -21.82 -11.38
N SER A 92 -25.69 -20.88 -10.67
CA SER A 92 -26.61 -21.18 -9.58
C SER A 92 -27.75 -22.02 -10.15
N GLY A 93 -27.68 -23.34 -9.97
CA GLY A 93 -28.74 -24.24 -10.34
C GLY A 93 -29.97 -23.85 -9.54
N SER A 94 -31.01 -23.40 -10.23
CA SER A 94 -32.35 -23.24 -9.69
C SER A 94 -32.78 -24.57 -9.06
N ARG A 95 -33.01 -24.57 -7.75
CA ARG A 95 -33.91 -25.52 -7.10
C ARG A 95 -35.19 -24.79 -6.74
#